data_AF-A0AA87Z5X7-F1
#
_entry.id   AF-A0AA87Z5X7-F1
#
_cell.length_a   1.000
_cell.length_b   1.000
_cell.length_c   1.000
_cell.angle_alpha   90.00
_cell.angle_beta   90.00
_cell.angle_gamma   90.00
#
_symmetry.space_group_name_H-M   'P 1'
#
loop_
_entity.id
_entity.type
_entity.pdbx_description
1 polymer ?
#
loop_
_entity_poly.entity_id
_entity_poly.type
_entity_poly.pdbx_seq_one_letter_code
_entity_poly.pdbx_strand_id
1 'polypeptide(L)'
;MFTSASAVRLVKALRGPKYNGKYLHNLIRNVLGETRLHQALTNLIIPTFDIKKLQPIIFSSHQAMQTSTVMDVLLSDICIGTSAAPTFLPGYYFKNQDQHGNSAEFNLIDGGLAANNPALIAISEVTKQITRKNPNFDKIKTVEYNRLLVISIGTGSNRREQKYDAKMASKWGIISWIYNLGSSPITDCYGEASANMVNYHNCVVFEAFHSENSYLRIDVDRLKGKTSTLDVATNENLQKLVKLGEHLLENPVSRLDLDTGLVQPIENGGTNKEALKRFAKLLSDERKLRDSNAGVEEQ
;
A
#
# COMPACT_ATOMS: atom_id res chain seq x y z
N MET A 1 -30.29 -24.74 5.11
CA MET A 1 -30.29 -25.31 3.74
C MET A 1 -29.48 -24.41 2.84
N PHE A 2 -28.36 -24.89 2.30
CA PHE A 2 -27.60 -24.16 1.28
C PHE A 2 -28.32 -24.25 -0.06
N THR A 3 -28.56 -23.12 -0.73
CA THR A 3 -29.10 -23.13 -2.10
C THR A 3 -28.06 -23.72 -3.07
N SER A 4 -28.49 -24.30 -4.20
CA SER A 4 -27.56 -24.88 -5.20
C SER A 4 -26.51 -23.86 -5.69
N ALA A 5 -26.88 -22.58 -5.81
CA ALA A 5 -25.96 -21.50 -6.15
C ALA A 5 -24.92 -21.20 -5.04
N SER A 6 -25.31 -21.32 -3.77
CA SER A 6 -24.40 -21.20 -2.62
C SER A 6 -23.40 -22.35 -2.58
N ALA A 7 -23.85 -23.57 -2.86
CA ALA A 7 -22.98 -24.75 -2.90
C ALA A 7 -21.98 -24.70 -4.07
N VAL A 8 -22.41 -24.27 -5.25
CA VAL A 8 -21.52 -24.09 -6.42
C VAL A 8 -20.46 -23.01 -6.17
N ARG A 9 -20.82 -21.88 -5.54
CA ARG A 9 -19.86 -20.83 -5.15
C ARG A 9 -18.83 -21.35 -4.15
N LEU A 10 -19.26 -22.15 -3.17
CA LEU A 10 -18.38 -22.75 -2.18
C LEU A 10 -17.41 -23.76 -2.81
N VAL A 11 -17.90 -24.65 -3.69
CA VAL A 11 -17.07 -25.63 -4.41
C VAL A 11 -16.07 -24.94 -5.35
N LYS A 12 -16.45 -23.84 -5.99
CA LYS A 12 -15.54 -23.04 -6.83
C LYS A 12 -14.47 -22.33 -6.00
N ALA A 13 -14.82 -21.80 -4.84
CA ALA A 13 -13.86 -21.21 -3.89
C ALA A 13 -12.85 -22.23 -3.33
N LEU A 14 -13.21 -23.52 -3.30
CA LEU A 14 -12.34 -24.60 -2.83
C LEU A 14 -11.37 -25.15 -3.89
N ARG A 15 -11.52 -24.79 -5.18
CA ARG A 15 -10.74 -25.38 -6.29
C ARG A 15 -9.71 -24.42 -6.91
N GLY A 16 -9.63 -23.17 -6.45
CA GLY A 16 -8.68 -22.18 -6.95
C GLY A 16 -9.10 -20.74 -6.64
N PRO A 17 -8.29 -19.76 -7.05
CA PRO A 17 -8.62 -18.36 -6.87
C PRO A 17 -9.88 -17.97 -7.65
N LYS A 18 -10.58 -16.93 -7.17
CA LYS A 18 -11.81 -16.41 -7.79
C LYS A 18 -11.58 -15.97 -9.24
N TYR A 19 -10.39 -15.45 -9.55
CA TYR A 19 -9.96 -14.98 -10.86
C TYR A 19 -8.68 -15.70 -11.29
N ASN A 20 -8.52 -15.93 -12.60
CA ASN A 20 -7.36 -16.64 -13.16
C ASN A 20 -6.13 -15.75 -13.42
N GLY A 21 -6.23 -14.43 -13.20
CA GLY A 21 -5.15 -13.45 -13.40
C GLY A 21 -4.76 -13.15 -14.85
N LYS A 22 -5.11 -13.99 -15.85
CA LYS A 22 -4.59 -13.88 -17.23
C LYS A 22 -4.79 -12.50 -17.86
N TYR A 23 -5.99 -11.94 -17.73
CA TYR A 23 -6.30 -10.61 -18.29
C TYR A 23 -5.47 -9.52 -17.62
N LEU A 24 -5.40 -9.53 -16.28
CA LEU A 24 -4.62 -8.58 -15.50
C LEU A 24 -3.13 -8.65 -15.86
N HIS A 25 -2.57 -9.86 -15.97
CA HIS A 25 -1.16 -10.04 -16.33
C HIS A 25 -0.87 -9.49 -17.73
N ASN A 26 -1.73 -9.77 -18.70
CA ASN A 26 -1.58 -9.26 -20.06
C ASN A 26 -1.69 -7.74 -20.10
N LEU A 27 -2.66 -7.14 -19.38
CA LEU A 27 -2.81 -5.70 -19.30
C LEU A 27 -1.57 -5.03 -18.68
N ILE A 28 -1.08 -5.54 -17.56
CA ILE A 28 0.11 -5.01 -16.88
C ILE A 28 1.33 -5.07 -17.80
N ARG A 29 1.57 -6.21 -18.48
CA ARG A 29 2.68 -6.36 -19.43
C ARG A 29 2.53 -5.45 -20.64
N ASN A 30 1.33 -5.26 -21.16
CA ASN A 30 1.09 -4.34 -22.28
C ASN A 30 1.37 -2.88 -21.89
N VAL A 31 1.05 -2.49 -20.65
CA VAL A 31 1.25 -1.11 -20.16
C VAL A 31 2.72 -0.84 -19.79
N LEU A 32 3.38 -1.78 -19.13
CA LEU A 32 4.74 -1.58 -18.60
C LEU A 32 5.85 -2.09 -19.53
N GLY A 33 5.51 -2.92 -20.52
CA GLY A 33 6.47 -3.53 -21.44
C GLY A 33 7.61 -4.23 -20.72
N GLU A 34 8.83 -4.00 -21.21
CA GLU A 34 10.07 -4.56 -20.66
C GLU A 34 10.74 -3.63 -19.63
N THR A 35 10.00 -2.67 -19.08
CA THR A 35 10.56 -1.69 -18.12
C THR A 35 11.00 -2.41 -16.85
N ARG A 36 12.28 -2.27 -16.49
CA ARG A 36 12.89 -2.81 -15.28
C ARG A 36 12.87 -1.80 -14.13
N LEU A 37 12.98 -2.31 -12.91
CA LEU A 37 12.88 -1.54 -11.68
C LEU A 37 13.89 -0.36 -11.62
N HIS A 38 15.12 -0.54 -12.08
CA HIS A 38 16.13 0.52 -12.12
C HIS A 38 15.79 1.66 -13.09
N GLN A 39 14.90 1.43 -14.06
CA GLN A 39 14.49 2.43 -15.06
C GLN A 39 13.40 3.37 -14.52
N ALA A 40 12.98 3.20 -13.26
CA ALA A 40 12.00 4.08 -12.64
C ALA A 40 12.50 5.52 -12.55
N LEU A 41 11.65 6.48 -12.90
CA LEU A 41 11.95 7.91 -12.87
C LEU A 41 12.11 8.48 -11.44
N THR A 42 11.67 7.73 -10.44
CA THR A 42 11.78 8.07 -9.02
C THR A 42 12.02 6.81 -8.20
N ASN A 43 12.37 6.98 -6.94
CA ASN A 43 12.52 5.85 -6.02
C ASN A 43 11.17 5.15 -5.82
N LEU A 44 11.11 3.87 -6.21
CA LEU A 44 9.95 3.02 -6.00
C LEU A 44 10.22 2.06 -4.86
N ILE A 45 9.17 1.78 -4.08
CA ILE A 45 9.17 0.82 -2.98
C ILE A 45 7.87 0.04 -3.07
N ILE A 46 7.95 -1.23 -3.45
CA ILE A 46 6.77 -2.06 -3.70
C ILE A 46 6.87 -3.34 -2.86
N PRO A 47 6.04 -3.50 -1.82
CA PRO A 47 6.04 -4.70 -1.00
C PRO A 47 5.38 -5.87 -1.74
N THR A 48 5.89 -7.07 -1.48
CA THR A 48 5.31 -8.36 -1.85
C THR A 48 5.59 -9.36 -0.73
N PHE A 49 4.96 -10.53 -0.73
CA PHE A 49 5.28 -11.60 0.21
C PHE A 49 5.68 -12.86 -0.54
N ASP A 50 6.85 -13.42 -0.25
CA ASP A 50 7.32 -14.67 -0.88
C ASP A 50 6.89 -15.88 -0.04
N ILE A 51 6.00 -16.70 -0.60
CA ILE A 51 5.41 -17.85 0.12
C ILE A 51 6.36 -19.03 0.25
N LYS A 52 7.40 -19.11 -0.59
CA LYS A 52 8.42 -20.17 -0.50
C LYS A 52 9.41 -19.86 0.62
N LYS A 53 9.74 -18.58 0.80
CA LYS A 53 10.66 -18.10 1.85
C LYS A 53 9.95 -17.69 3.15
N LEU A 54 8.62 -17.56 3.12
CA LEU A 54 7.79 -17.05 4.22
C LEU A 54 8.27 -15.69 4.76
N GLN A 55 8.65 -14.79 3.85
CA GLN A 55 9.17 -13.47 4.21
C GLN A 55 8.70 -12.39 3.22
N PRO A 56 8.59 -11.13 3.65
CA PRO A 56 8.35 -10.03 2.74
C PRO A 56 9.53 -9.85 1.79
N ILE A 57 9.23 -9.51 0.53
CA ILE A 57 10.20 -9.01 -0.43
C ILE A 57 9.80 -7.60 -0.80
N ILE A 58 10.68 -6.64 -0.49
CA ILE A 58 10.47 -5.23 -0.80
C ILE A 58 11.30 -4.89 -2.03
N PHE A 59 10.63 -4.62 -3.15
CA PHE A 59 11.30 -4.14 -4.35
C PHE A 59 11.56 -2.65 -4.21
N SER A 60 12.82 -2.28 -3.99
CA SER A 60 13.29 -0.89 -3.95
C SER A 60 14.19 -0.62 -5.15
N SER A 61 13.85 0.39 -5.97
CA SER A 61 14.70 0.76 -7.12
C SER A 61 16.08 1.24 -6.69
N HIS A 62 16.17 1.84 -5.50
CA HIS A 62 17.46 2.21 -4.90
C HIS A 62 18.30 0.99 -4.51
N GLN A 63 17.72 0.00 -3.82
CA GLN A 63 18.46 -1.20 -3.40
C GLN A 63 18.87 -2.09 -4.57
N ALA A 64 18.03 -2.20 -5.59
CA ALA A 64 18.30 -2.98 -6.80
C ALA A 64 19.56 -2.48 -7.53
N MET A 65 19.80 -1.16 -7.51
CA MET A 65 20.99 -0.56 -8.12
C MET A 65 22.26 -0.71 -7.27
N GLN A 66 22.14 -0.80 -5.94
CA GLN A 66 23.30 -0.70 -5.04
C GLN A 66 23.76 -2.02 -4.40
N THR A 67 22.85 -2.97 -4.18
CA THR A 67 23.12 -4.11 -3.29
C THR A 67 22.85 -5.48 -3.90
N SER A 68 21.95 -5.57 -4.88
CA SER A 68 21.56 -6.85 -5.44
C SER A 68 20.98 -6.65 -6.84
N THR A 69 21.82 -6.77 -7.86
CA THR A 69 21.43 -6.67 -9.28
C THR A 69 20.37 -7.69 -9.67
N VAL A 70 20.30 -8.84 -9.00
CA VAL A 70 19.25 -9.84 -9.21
C VAL A 70 17.85 -9.37 -8.76
N MET A 71 17.77 -8.30 -7.95
CA MET A 71 16.51 -7.64 -7.56
C MET A 71 16.03 -6.61 -8.59
N ASP A 72 16.85 -6.26 -9.58
CA ASP A 72 16.40 -5.47 -10.73
C ASP A 72 15.59 -6.37 -11.66
N VAL A 73 14.28 -6.40 -11.46
CA VAL A 73 13.32 -7.25 -12.20
C VAL A 73 12.38 -6.39 -13.05
N LEU A 74 11.57 -7.00 -13.91
CA LEU A 74 10.54 -6.28 -14.65
C LEU A 74 9.50 -5.67 -13.70
N LEU A 75 9.13 -4.41 -13.93
CA LEU A 75 8.06 -3.76 -13.18
C LEU A 75 6.72 -4.51 -13.32
N SER A 76 6.48 -5.14 -14.48
CA SER A 76 5.30 -5.97 -14.68
C SER A 76 5.25 -7.16 -13.72
N ASP A 77 6.39 -7.80 -13.46
CA ASP A 77 6.46 -8.94 -12.53
C ASP A 77 6.18 -8.51 -11.09
N ILE A 78 6.72 -7.35 -10.70
CA ILE A 78 6.47 -6.75 -9.39
C ILE A 78 4.98 -6.39 -9.24
N CYS A 79 4.40 -5.72 -10.23
CA CYS A 79 2.99 -5.31 -10.21
C CYS A 79 2.02 -6.51 -10.16
N ILE A 80 2.34 -7.60 -10.86
CA ILE A 80 1.56 -8.84 -10.76
C ILE A 80 1.70 -9.44 -9.37
N GLY A 81 2.93 -9.58 -8.86
CA GLY A 81 3.19 -10.15 -7.54
C GLY A 81 2.52 -9.38 -6.39
N THR A 82 2.67 -8.06 -6.38
CA THR A 82 2.13 -7.19 -5.30
C THR A 82 0.60 -7.16 -5.26
N SER A 83 -0.08 -7.45 -6.37
CA SER A 83 -1.55 -7.45 -6.45
C SER A 83 -2.19 -8.84 -6.32
N ALA A 84 -1.38 -9.90 -6.16
CA ALA A 84 -1.85 -11.28 -6.15
C ALA A 84 -2.51 -11.68 -4.80
N ALA A 85 -3.65 -11.06 -4.49
CA ALA A 85 -4.41 -11.27 -3.26
C ALA A 85 -4.85 -12.74 -3.11
N PRO A 86 -4.51 -13.41 -1.98
CA PRO A 86 -4.97 -14.78 -1.72
C PRO A 86 -6.49 -14.89 -1.85
N THR A 87 -6.96 -16.04 -2.34
CA THR A 87 -8.38 -16.32 -2.68
C THR A 87 -8.94 -15.56 -3.88
N PHE A 88 -8.36 -14.42 -4.28
CA PHE A 88 -8.80 -13.65 -5.45
C PHE A 88 -7.98 -13.96 -6.69
N LEU A 89 -6.64 -13.95 -6.59
CA LEU A 89 -5.71 -14.12 -7.69
C LEU A 89 -4.71 -15.25 -7.40
N PRO A 90 -4.16 -15.91 -8.45
CA PRO A 90 -3.13 -16.92 -8.26
C PRO A 90 -1.83 -16.29 -7.78
N GLY A 91 -1.06 -17.00 -6.96
CA GLY A 91 0.33 -16.63 -6.66
C GLY A 91 1.17 -16.55 -7.95
N TYR A 92 2.18 -15.69 -7.93
CA TYR A 92 2.98 -15.35 -9.10
C TYR A 92 4.41 -15.87 -8.97
N TYR A 93 4.85 -16.63 -9.97
CA TYR A 93 6.20 -17.16 -10.04
C TYR A 93 6.96 -16.59 -11.23
N PHE A 94 8.20 -16.18 -11.00
CA PHE A 94 9.14 -15.87 -12.06
C PHE A 94 10.59 -16.05 -11.57
N LYS A 95 11.51 -15.99 -12.53
CA LYS A 95 12.96 -16.01 -12.32
C LYS A 95 13.55 -14.73 -12.87
N ASN A 96 14.55 -14.20 -12.19
CA ASN A 96 15.41 -13.16 -12.74
C ASN A 96 16.86 -13.60 -12.61
N GLN A 97 17.65 -13.25 -13.61
CA GLN A 97 19.08 -13.48 -13.64
C GLN A 97 19.76 -12.16 -13.97
N ASP A 98 20.78 -11.80 -13.20
CA ASP A 98 21.56 -10.60 -13.47
C ASP A 98 22.68 -10.84 -14.48
N GLN A 99 23.35 -9.76 -14.87
CA GLN A 99 24.49 -9.77 -15.79
C GLN A 99 25.71 -10.55 -15.28
N HIS A 100 25.78 -10.85 -13.97
CA HIS A 100 26.85 -11.60 -13.34
C HIS A 100 26.53 -13.09 -13.22
N GLY A 101 25.37 -13.53 -13.72
CA GLY A 101 24.93 -14.91 -13.66
C GLY A 101 24.24 -15.30 -12.36
N ASN A 102 24.02 -14.37 -11.42
CA ASN A 102 23.25 -14.66 -10.22
C ASN A 102 21.78 -14.78 -10.58
N SER A 103 21.15 -15.87 -10.17
CA SER A 103 19.74 -16.13 -10.41
C SER A 103 18.96 -16.15 -9.11
N ALA A 104 17.76 -15.57 -9.11
CA ALA A 104 16.80 -15.68 -8.02
C ALA A 104 15.43 -16.11 -8.56
N GLU A 105 14.75 -16.94 -7.76
CA GLU A 105 13.35 -17.27 -7.96
C GLU A 105 12.49 -16.45 -7.00
N PHE A 106 11.32 -16.04 -7.47
CA PHE A 106 10.34 -15.27 -6.71
C PHE A 106 9.01 -16.02 -6.72
N ASN A 107 8.42 -16.25 -5.56
CA ASN A 107 7.15 -16.96 -5.38
C ASN A 107 6.18 -16.04 -4.66
N LEU A 108 5.67 -15.03 -5.35
CA LEU A 108 5.07 -13.85 -4.75
C LEU A 108 3.56 -13.97 -4.61
N ILE A 109 3.05 -13.42 -3.52
CA ILE A 109 1.66 -13.03 -3.32
C ILE A 109 1.60 -11.56 -2.87
N ASP A 110 0.36 -11.08 -2.70
CA ASP A 110 0.04 -9.69 -2.39
C ASP A 110 0.89 -9.05 -1.28
N GLY A 111 1.33 -7.82 -1.55
CA GLY A 111 2.11 -7.02 -0.61
C GLY A 111 1.34 -6.59 0.63
N GLY A 112 0.01 -6.55 0.57
CA GLY A 112 -0.88 -6.19 1.68
C GLY A 112 -0.79 -7.14 2.87
N LEU A 113 -0.35 -8.39 2.67
CA LEU A 113 -0.04 -9.30 3.78
C LEU A 113 1.23 -8.90 4.54
N ALA A 114 2.17 -8.24 3.86
CA ALA A 114 3.40 -7.73 4.47
C ALA A 114 3.20 -6.31 5.02
N ALA A 115 2.66 -5.42 4.20
CA ALA A 115 2.45 -4.01 4.51
C ALA A 115 1.30 -3.43 3.71
N ASN A 116 0.09 -3.55 4.26
CA ASN A 116 -1.13 -2.96 3.70
C ASN A 116 -1.13 -1.42 3.77
N ASN A 117 -0.22 -0.85 4.54
CA ASN A 117 0.12 0.57 4.51
C ASN A 117 1.65 0.71 4.34
N PRO A 118 2.15 0.93 3.12
CA PRO A 118 3.59 0.94 2.86
C PRO A 118 4.30 2.23 3.33
N ALA A 119 3.58 3.19 3.94
CA ALA A 119 4.16 4.47 4.34
C ALA A 119 5.37 4.31 5.28
N LEU A 120 5.30 3.38 6.24
CA LEU A 120 6.44 3.12 7.13
C LEU A 120 7.61 2.45 6.41
N ILE A 121 7.36 1.62 5.40
CA ILE A 121 8.44 1.06 4.56
C ILE A 121 9.10 2.19 3.77
N ALA A 122 8.31 3.13 3.23
CA ALA A 122 8.84 4.29 2.53
C ALA A 122 9.72 5.17 3.41
N ILE A 123 9.26 5.50 4.62
CA ILE A 123 10.05 6.25 5.60
C ILE A 123 11.32 5.49 5.99
N SER A 124 11.22 4.17 6.20
CA SER A 124 12.35 3.32 6.55
C SER A 124 13.40 3.26 5.44
N GLU A 125 12.99 3.26 4.17
CA GLU A 125 13.92 3.27 3.05
C GLU A 125 14.64 4.62 2.94
N VAL A 126 13.93 5.75 3.07
CA VAL A 126 14.57 7.07 3.12
C VAL A 126 15.55 7.15 4.28
N THR A 127 15.16 6.63 5.46
CA THR A 127 16.03 6.52 6.64
C THR A 127 17.29 5.72 6.33
N LYS A 128 17.16 4.54 5.70
CA LYS A 128 18.31 3.72 5.28
C LYS A 128 19.24 4.47 4.34
N GLN A 129 18.69 5.22 3.38
CA GLN A 129 19.49 6.01 2.43
C GLN A 129 20.29 7.11 3.12
N ILE A 130 19.67 7.83 4.07
CA ILE A 130 20.34 8.85 4.89
C ILE A 130 21.43 8.20 5.74
N THR A 131 21.12 7.13 6.47
CA THR A 131 22.10 6.43 7.33
C THR A 131 23.28 5.85 6.54
N ARG A 132 23.04 5.43 5.30
CA ARG A 132 24.09 4.93 4.39
C ARG A 132 24.82 6.03 3.62
N LYS A 133 24.59 7.31 3.95
CA LYS A 133 25.25 8.48 3.33
C LYS A 133 25.09 8.51 1.81
N ASN A 134 23.86 8.27 1.34
CA ASN A 134 23.54 8.47 -0.07
C ASN A 134 23.80 9.96 -0.43
N PRO A 135 24.56 10.26 -1.50
CA PRO A 135 24.89 11.63 -1.92
C PRO A 135 23.69 12.57 -2.05
N ASN A 136 22.54 12.03 -2.49
CA ASN A 136 21.30 12.80 -2.62
C ASN A 136 20.77 13.34 -1.27
N PHE A 137 21.30 12.85 -0.16
CA PHE A 137 20.96 13.24 1.21
C PHE A 137 22.18 13.79 1.98
N ASP A 138 23.27 14.19 1.33
CA ASP A 138 24.49 14.68 2.01
C ASP A 138 24.25 15.88 2.92
N LYS A 139 23.25 16.72 2.58
CA LYS A 139 22.80 17.85 3.40
C LYS A 139 21.94 17.42 4.61
N ILE A 140 21.76 16.12 4.84
CA ILE A 140 20.97 15.51 5.93
C ILE A 140 21.89 14.60 6.76
N LYS A 141 22.34 15.08 7.92
CA LYS A 141 23.28 14.33 8.79
C LYS A 141 22.59 13.26 9.63
N THR A 142 21.33 13.49 9.98
CA THR A 142 20.50 12.62 10.82
C THR A 142 19.08 12.61 10.29
N VAL A 143 18.36 11.50 10.49
CA VAL A 143 16.93 11.43 10.12
C VAL A 143 16.14 12.30 11.09
N GLU A 144 15.68 13.43 10.60
CA GLU A 144 14.79 14.33 11.34
C GLU A 144 13.42 14.29 10.67
N TYR A 145 12.38 13.90 11.43
CA TYR A 145 11.03 13.73 10.89
C TYR A 145 10.39 15.05 10.43
N ASN A 146 10.87 16.20 10.93
CA ASN A 146 10.49 17.53 10.44
C ASN A 146 10.93 17.79 8.98
N ARG A 147 11.92 17.04 8.46
CA ARG A 147 12.39 17.14 7.07
C ARG A 147 11.70 16.14 6.13
N LEU A 148 10.82 15.28 6.65
CA LEU A 148 10.05 14.34 5.86
C LEU A 148 8.65 14.88 5.59
N LEU A 149 8.32 15.11 4.34
CA LEU A 149 6.94 15.36 3.90
C LEU A 149 6.34 14.06 3.38
N VAL A 150 5.31 13.55 4.06
CA VAL A 150 4.70 12.25 3.77
C VAL A 150 3.21 12.43 3.51
N ILE A 151 2.77 12.02 2.32
CA ILE A 151 1.36 11.85 1.97
C ILE A 151 1.08 10.34 1.90
N SER A 152 0.18 9.87 2.75
CA SER A 152 -0.28 8.49 2.78
C SER A 152 -1.76 8.45 2.39
N ILE A 153 -2.09 7.66 1.36
CA ILE A 153 -3.45 7.59 0.82
C ILE A 153 -3.97 6.17 1.04
N GLY A 154 -5.09 6.06 1.75
CA GLY A 154 -5.81 4.80 1.94
C GLY A 154 -6.87 4.58 0.86
N THR A 155 -7.25 3.33 0.68
CA THR A 155 -8.35 2.91 -0.20
C THR A 155 -9.70 2.82 0.54
N GLY A 156 -9.72 3.25 1.81
CA GLY A 156 -10.86 3.15 2.69
C GLY A 156 -11.07 1.77 3.29
N SER A 157 -11.84 1.73 4.36
CA SER A 157 -12.30 0.53 5.03
C SER A 157 -13.77 0.66 5.42
N ASN A 158 -14.34 -0.47 5.80
CA ASN A 158 -15.70 -0.57 6.31
C ASN A 158 -15.72 -0.92 7.80
N ARG A 159 -14.69 -0.46 8.52
CA ARG A 159 -14.47 -0.74 9.95
C ARG A 159 -15.71 -0.48 10.81
N ARG A 160 -16.48 0.57 10.47
CA ARG A 160 -17.70 0.94 11.20
C ARG A 160 -18.92 0.05 10.93
N GLU A 161 -18.85 -0.88 9.99
CA GLU A 161 -19.96 -1.83 9.74
C GLU A 161 -20.08 -2.90 10.84
N GLN A 162 -19.07 -3.06 11.71
CA GLN A 162 -19.07 -4.07 12.79
C GLN A 162 -19.43 -5.47 12.27
N LYS A 163 -18.80 -5.87 11.15
CA LYS A 163 -19.10 -7.11 10.40
C LYS A 163 -19.08 -8.38 11.26
N TYR A 164 -18.22 -8.42 12.28
CA TYR A 164 -17.92 -9.61 13.06
C TYR A 164 -18.01 -9.29 14.56
N ASP A 165 -18.47 -10.27 15.34
CA ASP A 165 -18.43 -10.21 16.80
C ASP A 165 -17.92 -11.54 17.39
N ALA A 166 -17.48 -11.49 18.64
CA ALA A 166 -16.88 -12.64 19.32
C ALA A 166 -17.88 -13.81 19.52
N LYS A 167 -19.18 -13.53 19.68
CA LYS A 167 -20.22 -14.57 19.84
C LYS A 167 -20.48 -15.30 18.53
N MET A 168 -20.34 -14.61 17.40
CA MET A 168 -20.38 -15.19 16.06
C MET A 168 -19.12 -16.02 15.81
N ALA A 169 -17.94 -15.45 16.07
CA ALA A 169 -16.64 -16.08 15.80
C ALA A 169 -16.34 -17.29 16.71
N SER A 170 -16.90 -17.35 17.92
CA SER A 170 -16.74 -18.51 18.81
C SER A 170 -17.30 -19.81 18.26
N LYS A 171 -18.15 -19.74 17.23
CA LYS A 171 -18.73 -20.89 16.52
C LYS A 171 -18.03 -21.17 15.18
N TRP A 172 -16.98 -20.43 14.83
CA TRP A 172 -16.31 -20.55 13.54
C TRP A 172 -15.30 -21.69 13.54
N GLY A 173 -15.35 -22.52 12.48
CA GLY A 173 -14.27 -23.41 12.09
C GLY A 173 -13.36 -22.77 11.02
N ILE A 174 -12.40 -23.55 10.51
CA ILE A 174 -11.42 -23.11 9.50
C ILE A 174 -12.09 -22.44 8.30
N ILE A 175 -13.17 -23.04 7.78
CA ILE A 175 -13.88 -22.52 6.59
C ILE A 175 -14.45 -21.13 6.86
N SER A 176 -15.07 -20.91 8.01
CA SER A 176 -15.65 -19.60 8.35
C SER A 176 -14.58 -18.53 8.55
N TRP A 177 -13.42 -18.87 9.10
CA TRP A 177 -12.29 -17.93 9.19
C TRP A 177 -11.71 -17.54 7.83
N ILE A 178 -11.67 -18.48 6.88
CA ILE A 178 -11.15 -18.26 5.53
C ILE A 178 -12.19 -17.61 4.61
N TYR A 179 -13.47 -17.93 4.78
CA TYR A 179 -14.54 -17.45 3.93
C TYR A 179 -15.88 -17.41 4.69
N ASN A 180 -16.35 -16.20 5.00
CA ASN A 180 -17.65 -15.99 5.61
C ASN A 180 -18.39 -14.84 4.90
N LEU A 181 -19.63 -15.08 4.48
CA LEU A 181 -20.50 -14.08 3.86
C LEU A 181 -19.86 -13.32 2.67
N GLY A 182 -18.99 -13.99 1.89
CA GLY A 182 -18.33 -13.37 0.74
C GLY A 182 -17.14 -12.48 1.08
N SER A 183 -16.70 -12.46 2.34
CA SER A 183 -15.47 -11.83 2.82
C SER A 183 -14.54 -12.89 3.39
N SER A 184 -13.27 -12.55 3.64
CA SER A 184 -12.32 -13.42 4.32
C SER A 184 -11.95 -12.80 5.67
N PRO A 185 -12.62 -13.20 6.78
CA PRO A 185 -12.44 -12.56 8.08
C PRO A 185 -10.98 -12.52 8.54
N ILE A 186 -10.22 -13.57 8.29
CA ILE A 186 -8.80 -13.60 8.67
C ILE A 186 -7.98 -12.57 7.90
N THR A 187 -8.23 -12.40 6.60
CA THR A 187 -7.53 -11.42 5.76
C THR A 187 -7.96 -10.00 6.08
N ASP A 188 -9.25 -9.78 6.37
CA ASP A 188 -9.77 -8.50 6.85
C ASP A 188 -9.06 -8.10 8.15
N CYS A 189 -8.99 -9.00 9.14
CA CYS A 189 -8.32 -8.75 10.42
C CYS A 189 -6.84 -8.42 10.25
N TYR A 190 -6.08 -9.20 9.49
CA TYR A 190 -4.65 -8.94 9.27
C TYR A 190 -4.41 -7.67 8.44
N GLY A 191 -5.22 -7.42 7.41
CA GLY A 191 -5.11 -6.23 6.57
C GLY A 191 -5.40 -4.95 7.34
N GLU A 192 -6.48 -4.94 8.14
CA GLU A 192 -6.80 -3.82 9.03
C GLU A 192 -5.75 -3.64 10.12
N ALA A 193 -5.29 -4.72 10.76
CA ALA A 193 -4.23 -4.64 11.77
C ALA A 193 -2.94 -4.03 11.18
N SER A 194 -2.51 -4.51 10.01
CA SER A 194 -1.32 -4.00 9.31
C SER A 194 -1.45 -2.50 9.00
N ALA A 195 -2.57 -2.08 8.42
CA ALA A 195 -2.77 -0.68 8.06
C ALA A 195 -2.88 0.26 9.28
N ASN A 196 -3.62 -0.16 10.31
CA ASN A 196 -3.86 0.64 11.51
C ASN A 196 -2.60 0.77 12.37
N MET A 197 -1.83 -0.31 12.56
CA MET A 197 -0.58 -0.24 13.34
C MET A 197 0.44 0.69 12.69
N VAL A 198 0.57 0.66 11.36
CA VAL A 198 1.45 1.61 10.64
C VAL A 198 0.98 3.05 10.85
N ASN A 199 -0.33 3.32 10.75
CA ASN A 199 -0.84 4.67 10.97
C ASN A 199 -0.61 5.14 12.41
N TYR A 200 -0.81 4.26 13.40
CA TYR A 200 -0.51 4.52 14.80
C TYR A 200 0.96 4.87 15.00
N HIS A 201 1.89 4.04 14.51
CA HIS A 201 3.32 4.30 14.62
C HIS A 201 3.72 5.62 13.99
N ASN A 202 3.20 5.94 12.79
CA ASN A 202 3.48 7.22 12.16
C ASN A 202 2.94 8.39 12.99
N CYS A 203 1.70 8.31 13.51
CA CYS A 203 1.15 9.38 14.35
C CYS A 203 2.01 9.63 15.58
N VAL A 204 2.35 8.56 16.33
CA VAL A 204 3.22 8.65 17.52
C VAL A 204 4.56 9.30 17.20
N VAL A 205 5.22 8.85 16.12
CA VAL A 205 6.56 9.33 15.79
C VAL A 205 6.53 10.79 15.29
N PHE A 206 5.60 11.15 14.41
CA PHE A 206 5.51 12.53 13.94
C PHE A 206 5.08 13.51 15.06
N GLU A 207 4.28 13.06 16.03
CA GLU A 207 3.93 13.83 17.24
C GLU A 207 5.14 14.02 18.17
N ALA A 208 5.91 12.95 18.42
CA ALA A 208 7.12 13.00 19.25
C ALA A 208 8.18 14.01 18.73
N PHE A 209 8.17 14.30 17.44
CA PHE A 209 9.05 15.28 16.80
C PHE A 209 8.36 16.60 16.41
N HIS A 210 7.16 16.90 16.94
CA HIS A 210 6.39 18.11 16.64
C HIS A 210 6.27 18.41 15.13
N SER A 211 6.08 17.35 14.35
CA SER A 211 6.12 17.33 12.89
C SER A 211 4.82 16.81 12.29
N GLU A 212 3.73 16.87 13.03
CA GLU A 212 2.44 16.28 12.69
C GLU A 212 1.83 16.87 11.41
N ASN A 213 2.20 18.11 11.09
CA ASN A 213 1.81 18.78 9.84
C ASN A 213 2.51 18.23 8.59
N SER A 214 3.60 17.49 8.78
CA SER A 214 4.39 16.90 7.70
C SER A 214 3.91 15.49 7.32
N TYR A 215 3.02 14.89 8.11
CA TYR A 215 2.34 13.62 7.80
C TYR A 215 0.85 13.85 7.52
N LEU A 216 0.45 13.66 6.27
CA LEU A 216 -0.94 13.72 5.83
C LEU A 216 -1.44 12.33 5.46
N ARG A 217 -2.36 11.77 6.26
CA ARG A 217 -3.10 10.55 5.93
C ARG A 217 -4.50 10.91 5.45
N ILE A 218 -4.82 10.55 4.21
CA ILE A 218 -6.18 10.68 3.66
C ILE A 218 -6.75 9.28 3.53
N ASP A 219 -7.84 9.00 4.24
CA ASP A 219 -8.48 7.70 4.28
C ASP A 219 -9.96 7.82 4.69
N VAL A 220 -10.74 6.75 4.53
CA VAL A 220 -12.16 6.72 4.88
C VAL A 220 -12.56 5.40 5.54
N ASP A 221 -13.05 5.43 6.78
CA ASP A 221 -13.39 4.20 7.55
C ASP A 221 -14.88 3.80 7.48
N ARG A 222 -15.62 4.39 6.53
CA ARG A 222 -17.09 4.33 6.45
C ARG A 222 -17.62 3.80 5.11
N LEU A 223 -16.81 3.07 4.36
CA LEU A 223 -17.29 2.41 3.14
C LEU A 223 -18.42 1.44 3.48
N LYS A 224 -19.40 1.29 2.57
CA LYS A 224 -20.57 0.44 2.80
C LYS A 224 -20.89 -0.47 1.62
N GLY A 225 -21.32 -1.69 1.90
CA GLY A 225 -21.82 -2.63 0.89
C GLY A 225 -20.80 -2.89 -0.23
N LYS A 226 -21.17 -2.61 -1.49
CA LYS A 226 -20.28 -2.88 -2.66
C LYS A 226 -19.07 -1.95 -2.75
N THR A 227 -19.10 -0.78 -2.10
CA THR A 227 -17.94 0.13 -2.15
C THR A 227 -16.81 -0.35 -1.25
N SER A 228 -17.09 -1.25 -0.30
CA SER A 228 -16.10 -1.86 0.58
C SER A 228 -15.57 -3.21 0.10
N THR A 229 -16.05 -3.72 -1.03
CA THR A 229 -15.60 -5.00 -1.58
C THR A 229 -14.47 -4.81 -2.57
N LEU A 230 -13.42 -5.62 -2.45
CA LEU A 230 -12.19 -5.51 -3.23
C LEU A 230 -12.39 -5.67 -4.75
N ASP A 231 -13.36 -6.49 -5.18
CA ASP A 231 -13.39 -7.02 -6.55
C ASP A 231 -14.69 -6.73 -7.34
N VAL A 232 -15.49 -5.77 -6.87
CA VAL A 232 -16.73 -5.36 -7.56
C VAL A 232 -16.46 -4.21 -8.53
N ALA A 233 -16.05 -4.57 -9.75
CA ALA A 233 -15.69 -3.63 -10.83
C ALA A 233 -16.85 -3.26 -11.77
N THR A 234 -18.10 -3.21 -11.29
CA THR A 234 -19.23 -2.73 -12.09
C THR A 234 -19.14 -1.21 -12.29
N ASN A 235 -19.53 -0.69 -13.47
CA ASN A 235 -19.53 0.75 -13.76
C ASN A 235 -20.18 1.60 -12.65
N GLU A 236 -21.34 1.15 -12.14
CA GLU A 236 -22.04 1.82 -11.04
C GLU A 236 -21.17 1.93 -9.78
N ASN A 237 -20.50 0.85 -9.39
CA ASN A 237 -19.64 0.83 -8.20
C ASN A 237 -18.39 1.70 -8.39
N LEU A 238 -17.76 1.65 -9.57
CA LEU A 238 -16.60 2.48 -9.90
C LEU A 238 -16.96 3.97 -9.86
N GLN A 239 -18.11 4.37 -10.41
CA GLN A 239 -18.58 5.75 -10.33
C GLN A 239 -18.88 6.18 -8.88
N LYS A 240 -19.42 5.28 -8.04
CA LYS A 240 -19.61 5.56 -6.61
C LYS A 240 -18.27 5.78 -5.90
N LEU A 241 -17.24 4.98 -6.20
CA LEU A 241 -15.90 5.15 -5.65
C LEU A 241 -15.27 6.49 -6.07
N VAL A 242 -15.45 6.92 -7.33
CA VAL A 242 -15.01 8.25 -7.79
C VAL A 242 -15.68 9.35 -6.97
N LYS A 243 -17.01 9.31 -6.85
CA LYS A 243 -17.76 10.30 -6.05
C LYS A 243 -17.34 10.31 -4.58
N LEU A 244 -17.03 9.15 -4.00
CA LEU A 244 -16.51 9.05 -2.64
C LEU A 244 -15.14 9.73 -2.52
N GLY A 245 -14.24 9.55 -3.50
CA GLY A 245 -12.95 10.23 -3.55
C GLY A 245 -13.09 11.75 -3.69
N GLU A 246 -14.00 12.22 -4.56
CA GLU A 246 -14.32 13.65 -4.70
C GLU A 246 -14.87 14.24 -3.39
N HIS A 247 -15.77 13.53 -2.71
CA HIS A 247 -16.30 13.95 -1.42
C HIS A 247 -15.23 13.95 -0.32
N LEU A 248 -14.30 13.00 -0.37
CA LEU A 248 -13.21 12.91 0.60
C LEU A 248 -12.29 14.14 0.56
N LEU A 249 -12.20 14.85 -0.57
CA LEU A 249 -11.47 16.11 -0.67
C LEU A 249 -12.07 17.22 0.20
N GLU A 250 -13.39 17.24 0.34
CA GLU A 250 -14.11 18.28 1.10
C GLU A 250 -14.26 17.91 2.59
N ASN A 251 -13.92 16.68 2.98
CA ASN A 251 -13.90 16.26 4.38
C ASN A 251 -12.77 16.95 5.16
N PRO A 252 -12.95 17.18 6.47
CA PRO A 252 -11.91 17.75 7.30
C PRO A 252 -10.70 16.82 7.37
N VAL A 253 -9.51 17.41 7.41
CA VAL A 253 -8.28 16.67 7.71
C VAL A 253 -8.48 15.99 9.06
N SER A 254 -8.14 14.70 9.10
CA SER A 254 -8.35 13.88 10.29
C SER A 254 -7.07 13.18 10.67
N ARG A 255 -6.90 12.90 11.97
CA ARG A 255 -5.76 12.15 12.52
C ARG A 255 -6.26 11.03 13.42
N LEU A 256 -5.46 10.00 13.57
CA LEU A 256 -5.70 8.99 14.59
C LEU A 256 -5.53 9.65 15.97
N ASP A 257 -6.57 9.57 16.77
CA ASP A 257 -6.51 9.85 18.19
C ASP A 257 -5.88 8.62 18.88
N LEU A 258 -4.75 8.83 19.55
CA LEU A 258 -3.91 7.75 20.10
C LEU A 258 -4.54 7.06 21.31
N ASP A 259 -5.43 7.75 22.02
CA ASP A 259 -6.11 7.22 23.22
C ASP A 259 -7.32 6.35 22.83
N THR A 260 -8.09 6.80 21.85
CA THR A 260 -9.33 6.13 21.40
C THR A 260 -9.10 5.15 20.26
N GLY A 261 -7.99 5.28 19.51
CA GLY A 261 -7.73 4.50 18.30
C GLY A 261 -8.66 4.84 17.12
N LEU A 262 -9.42 5.94 17.23
CA LEU A 262 -10.35 6.38 16.20
C LEU A 262 -9.77 7.55 15.39
N VAL A 263 -10.13 7.62 14.11
CA VAL A 263 -9.76 8.75 13.26
C VAL A 263 -10.75 9.88 13.51
N GLN A 264 -10.25 11.03 13.95
CA GLN A 264 -11.03 12.21 14.31
C GLN A 264 -10.58 13.44 13.51
N PRO A 265 -11.51 14.34 13.16
CA PRO A 265 -11.16 15.63 12.54
C PRO A 265 -10.20 16.43 13.43
N ILE A 266 -9.21 17.07 12.82
CA ILE A 266 -8.32 18.01 13.52
C ILE A 266 -9.04 19.34 13.62
N GLU A 267 -9.13 19.89 14.83
CA GLU A 267 -9.71 21.22 15.05
C GLU A 267 -8.95 22.28 14.24
N ASN A 268 -9.68 23.11 13.48
CA ASN A 268 -9.10 24.11 12.57
C ASN A 268 -8.12 23.55 11.51
N GLY A 269 -8.15 22.24 11.23
CA GLY A 269 -7.25 21.58 10.27
C GLY A 269 -7.57 21.82 8.80
N GLY A 270 -8.71 22.45 8.49
CA GLY A 270 -9.21 22.63 7.13
C GLY A 270 -9.65 21.31 6.48
N THR A 271 -9.84 21.35 5.17
CA THR A 271 -10.24 20.20 4.34
C THR A 271 -9.03 19.45 3.77
N ASN A 272 -9.23 18.19 3.37
CA ASN A 272 -8.20 17.41 2.68
C ASN A 272 -7.71 18.10 1.40
N LYS A 273 -8.60 18.81 0.68
CA LYS A 273 -8.26 19.61 -0.50
C LYS A 273 -7.30 20.75 -0.17
N GLU A 274 -7.55 21.48 0.91
CA GLU A 274 -6.67 22.57 1.37
C GLU A 274 -5.32 22.03 1.83
N ALA A 275 -5.30 20.91 2.55
CA ALA A 275 -4.07 20.23 2.93
C ALA A 275 -3.27 19.76 1.70
N LEU A 276 -3.92 19.17 0.69
CA LEU A 276 -3.26 18.77 -0.56
C LEU A 276 -2.71 19.98 -1.32
N LYS A 277 -3.44 21.10 -1.37
CA LYS A 277 -2.93 22.36 -1.95
C LYS A 277 -1.69 22.87 -1.20
N ARG A 278 -1.69 22.80 0.14
CA ARG A 278 -0.52 23.14 0.97
C ARG A 278 0.67 22.24 0.63
N PHE A 279 0.48 20.92 0.61
CA PHE A 279 1.53 19.97 0.24
C PHE A 279 2.04 20.20 -1.19
N ALA A 280 1.16 20.46 -2.16
CA ALA A 280 1.55 20.77 -3.53
C ALA A 280 2.42 22.03 -3.61
N LYS A 281 2.10 23.06 -2.83
CA LYS A 281 2.95 24.27 -2.72
C LYS A 281 4.32 23.92 -2.15
N LEU A 282 4.39 23.19 -1.03
CA LEU A 282 5.66 22.78 -0.42
C LEU A 282 6.54 21.98 -1.39
N LEU A 283 5.96 21.02 -2.12
CA LEU A 283 6.65 20.23 -3.12
C LEU A 283 7.16 21.08 -4.29
N SER A 284 6.34 22.03 -4.77
CA SER A 284 6.75 22.94 -5.84
C SER A 284 7.87 23.89 -5.41
N ASP A 285 7.80 24.43 -4.19
CA ASP A 285 8.80 25.35 -3.67
C ASP A 285 10.13 24.61 -3.43
N GLU A 286 10.09 23.39 -2.88
CA GLU A 286 11.26 22.54 -2.70
C GLU A 286 11.93 22.19 -4.04
N ARG A 287 11.13 21.85 -5.07
CA ARG A 287 11.68 21.59 -6.41
C ARG A 287 12.39 22.82 -6.97
N LYS A 288 11.76 23.99 -6.93
CA LYS A 288 12.37 25.25 -7.40
C LYS A 288 13.67 25.58 -6.66
N LEU A 289 13.70 25.32 -5.34
CA LEU A 289 14.89 25.51 -4.53
C LEU A 289 16.03 24.59 -4.99
N ARG A 290 15.75 23.32 -5.24
CA ARG A 290 16.76 22.37 -5.75
C ARG A 290 17.26 22.74 -7.13
N ASP A 291 16.37 23.09 -8.04
CA ASP A 291 16.71 23.51 -9.40
C ASP A 291 17.61 24.77 -9.37
N SER A 292 17.29 25.72 -8.48
CA SER A 292 18.11 26.93 -8.29
C SER A 292 19.49 26.62 -7.72
N ASN A 293 19.59 25.69 -6.77
CA ASN A 293 20.88 25.31 -6.17
C ASN A 293 21.76 24.51 -7.16
N ALA A 294 21.16 23.64 -7.97
CA ALA A 294 21.89 22.88 -8.99
C ALA A 294 22.53 23.81 -10.05
N GLY A 295 21.82 24.85 -10.49
CA GLY A 295 22.35 25.84 -11.43
C GLY A 295 23.45 26.73 -10.86
N VAL A 296 23.63 26.78 -9.53
CA VAL A 296 24.72 27.53 -8.86
C VAL A 296 25.96 26.64 -8.65
N GLU A 297 25.80 25.32 -8.52
CA GLU A 297 26.92 24.37 -8.39
C GLU A 297 27.60 24.07 -9.75
N GLU A 298 26.98 24.44 -10.88
CA GLU A 298 27.54 24.33 -12.24
C GLU A 298 28.30 25.59 -12.73
N GLN A 299 28.41 26.65 -11.90
CA GLN A 299 29.18 27.89 -12.19
C GLN A 299 30.45 27.98 -11.31
#